data_AF-A0A6B3G7E6-F1
#
_entry.id   AF-A0A6B3G7E6-F1
#
_cell.length_a   1.000
_cell.length_b   1.000
_cell.length_c   1.000
_cell.angle_alpha   90.00
_cell.angle_beta   90.00
_cell.angle_gamma   90.00
#
_symmetry.space_group_name_H-M   'P 1'
#
loop_
_entity.id
_entity.type
_entity.pdbx_description
1 polymer ?
#
loop_
_entity_poly.entity_id
_entity_poly.type
_entity_poly.pdbx_seq_one_letter_code
_entity_poly.pdbx_strand_id
1 'polypeptide(L)'
;VAAERKPRVVDAAAGGQALAALATVEELLRSWDEGGPAVLRAGGLSIRDLKRTAGTLEVPEPVAAFWVELAYGAGLIAADGGYLEERHDRARDDEADGADDEGGREARPRRRTGEAEHYAPTPEYDAWRDLPPAERWAWLAEAWLPGTRTPGLIGGRDGRDRTLSALGPGLDRSPA
;
A
#
# COMPACT_ATOMS: atom_id res chain seq x y z
N VAL A 1 -33.46 4.64 17.18
CA VAL A 1 -33.85 3.26 16.86
C VAL A 1 -33.46 3.01 15.41
N ALA A 2 -32.59 2.03 15.13
CA ALA A 2 -32.23 1.70 13.76
C ALA A 2 -33.46 1.09 13.06
N ALA A 3 -33.86 1.67 11.92
CA ALA A 3 -34.97 1.12 11.14
C ALA A 3 -34.60 -0.29 10.63
N GLU A 4 -35.49 -1.25 10.81
CA GLU A 4 -35.29 -2.62 10.36
C GLU A 4 -35.31 -2.67 8.82
N ARG A 5 -34.17 -3.02 8.22
CA ARG A 5 -33.99 -3.07 6.76
C ARG A 5 -34.07 -4.51 6.28
N LYS A 6 -34.70 -4.73 5.12
CA LYS A 6 -34.77 -6.06 4.49
C LYS A 6 -33.34 -6.55 4.17
N PRO A 7 -32.97 -7.80 4.50
CA PRO A 7 -31.61 -8.33 4.29
C PRO A 7 -31.06 -8.11 2.88
N ARG A 8 -31.86 -8.41 1.83
CA ARG A 8 -31.45 -8.17 0.43
C ARG A 8 -31.05 -6.73 0.11
N VAL A 9 -31.66 -5.74 0.76
CA VAL A 9 -31.34 -4.32 0.56
C VAL A 9 -29.99 -3.99 1.22
N VAL A 10 -29.73 -4.59 2.38
CA VAL A 10 -28.43 -4.48 3.07
C VAL A 10 -27.33 -5.13 2.22
N ASP A 11 -27.56 -6.35 1.71
CA ASP A 11 -26.59 -7.09 0.90
C ASP A 11 -26.24 -6.33 -0.39
N ALA A 12 -27.24 -5.81 -1.11
CA ALA A 12 -27.01 -5.04 -2.32
C ALA A 12 -26.24 -3.74 -2.04
N ALA A 13 -26.58 -3.03 -0.96
CA ALA A 13 -25.86 -1.84 -0.55
C ALA A 13 -24.40 -2.15 -0.15
N ALA A 14 -24.19 -3.24 0.60
CA ALA A 14 -22.86 -3.69 1.01
C ALA A 14 -22.01 -4.06 -0.21
N GLY A 15 -22.57 -4.79 -1.18
CA GLY A 15 -21.90 -5.10 -2.44
C GLY A 15 -21.50 -3.84 -3.23
N GLY A 16 -22.39 -2.85 -3.29
CA GLY A 16 -22.09 -1.56 -3.92
C GLY A 16 -20.95 -0.80 -3.23
N GLN A 17 -20.91 -0.83 -1.89
CA GLN A 17 -19.82 -0.21 -1.13
C GLN A 17 -18.49 -0.94 -1.30
N ALA A 18 -18.50 -2.28 -1.37
CA ALA A 18 -17.30 -3.06 -1.67
C ALA A 18 -16.74 -2.67 -3.06
N LEU A 19 -17.58 -2.56 -4.09
CA LEU A 19 -17.13 -2.12 -5.42
C LEU A 19 -16.57 -0.70 -5.42
N ALA A 20 -17.18 0.24 -4.67
CA ALA A 20 -16.66 1.60 -4.54
C ALA A 20 -15.30 1.64 -3.82
N ALA A 21 -15.10 0.81 -2.80
CA ALA A 21 -13.83 0.65 -2.12
C ALA A 21 -12.74 0.12 -3.07
N LEU A 22 -13.06 -0.91 -3.86
CA LEU A 22 -12.14 -1.46 -4.87
C LEU A 22 -11.72 -0.41 -5.89
N ALA A 23 -12.68 0.38 -6.41
CA ALA A 23 -12.40 1.46 -7.35
C ALA A 23 -11.48 2.53 -6.73
N THR A 24 -11.65 2.83 -5.45
CA THR A 24 -10.81 3.81 -4.73
C THR A 24 -9.36 3.31 -4.60
N VAL A 25 -9.18 2.03 -4.23
CA VAL A 25 -7.85 1.42 -4.14
C VAL A 25 -7.19 1.31 -5.51
N GLU A 26 -7.95 0.97 -6.56
CA GLU A 26 -7.43 0.90 -7.93
C GLU A 26 -7.01 2.28 -8.47
N GLU A 27 -7.77 3.34 -8.19
CA GLU A 27 -7.35 4.72 -8.51
C GLU A 27 -6.07 5.11 -7.77
N LEU A 28 -5.96 4.77 -6.47
CA LEU A 28 -4.76 5.02 -5.68
C LEU A 28 -3.53 4.35 -6.32
N LEU A 29 -3.62 3.04 -6.57
CA LEU A 29 -2.52 2.25 -7.11
C LEU A 29 -2.12 2.72 -8.51
N ARG A 30 -3.10 2.93 -9.39
CA ARG A 30 -2.86 3.49 -10.72
C ARG A 30 -2.20 4.87 -10.67
N SER A 31 -2.61 5.74 -9.75
CA SER A 31 -2.02 7.08 -9.62
C SER A 31 -0.55 7.07 -9.15
N TRP A 32 -0.11 6.00 -8.47
CA TRP A 32 1.26 5.85 -7.97
C TRP A 32 2.14 4.99 -8.87
N ASP A 33 1.55 4.35 -9.90
CA ASP A 33 2.26 3.56 -10.91
C ASP A 33 3.16 4.45 -11.81
N GLU A 34 2.75 5.70 -12.07
CA GLU A 34 3.49 6.67 -12.89
C GLU A 34 4.60 7.43 -12.13
N GLY A 35 4.96 6.96 -10.93
CA GLY A 35 5.91 7.63 -10.03
C GLY A 35 5.20 8.17 -8.80
N GLY A 36 5.02 7.31 -7.81
CA GLY A 36 4.38 7.66 -6.56
C GLY A 36 5.24 8.55 -5.64
N PRO A 37 4.72 8.88 -4.45
CA PRO A 37 5.36 9.85 -3.55
C PRO A 37 6.71 9.39 -2.99
N ALA A 38 7.62 10.34 -2.79
CA ALA A 38 8.90 10.06 -2.15
C ALA A 38 8.73 9.65 -0.67
N VAL A 39 9.55 8.70 -0.23
CA VAL A 39 9.65 8.27 1.16
C VAL A 39 10.42 9.33 1.95
N LEU A 40 9.85 9.80 3.06
CA LEU A 40 10.54 10.72 3.95
C LEU A 40 11.73 10.04 4.63
N ARG A 41 12.76 10.82 4.97
CA ARG A 41 13.94 10.31 5.71
C ARG A 41 13.59 9.62 7.03
N ALA A 42 12.52 10.06 7.70
CA ALA A 42 12.03 9.47 8.94
C ALA A 42 11.07 8.28 8.71
N GLY A 43 10.89 7.85 7.45
CA GLY A 43 9.83 6.95 7.02
C GLY A 43 8.50 7.69 6.80
N GLY A 44 7.64 7.10 5.97
CA GLY A 44 6.30 7.60 5.71
C GLY A 44 6.19 8.67 4.62
N LEU A 45 4.96 9.14 4.45
CA LEU A 45 4.52 10.07 3.43
C LEU A 45 4.55 11.52 3.94
N SER A 46 4.86 12.49 3.07
CA SER A 46 4.68 13.90 3.41
C SER A 46 3.19 14.29 3.47
N ILE A 47 2.83 15.26 4.32
CA ILE A 47 1.46 15.81 4.36
C ILE A 47 1.04 16.38 3.01
N ARG A 48 1.98 16.97 2.26
CA ARG A 48 1.70 17.53 0.93
C ARG A 48 1.30 16.43 -0.04
N ASP A 49 2.01 15.32 -0.02
CA ASP A 49 1.71 14.19 -0.90
C ASP A 49 0.43 13.49 -0.47
N LEU A 50 0.15 13.40 0.84
CA LEU A 50 -1.15 12.93 1.33
C LEU A 50 -2.31 13.79 0.79
N LYS A 51 -2.15 15.13 0.83
CA LYS A 51 -3.14 16.07 0.28
C LYS A 51 -3.33 15.91 -1.22
N ARG A 52 -2.23 15.67 -1.96
CA ARG A 52 -2.29 15.41 -3.40
C ARG A 52 -3.06 14.12 -3.68
N THR A 53 -2.73 13.04 -2.98
CA THR A 53 -3.45 11.75 -3.08
C THR A 53 -4.92 11.90 -2.74
N ALA A 54 -5.26 12.63 -1.67
CA ALA A 54 -6.65 12.92 -1.31
C ALA A 54 -7.40 13.69 -2.42
N GLY A 55 -6.71 14.63 -3.07
CA GLY A 55 -7.23 15.34 -4.25
C GLY A 55 -7.49 14.41 -5.44
N THR A 56 -6.55 13.53 -5.77
CA THR A 56 -6.70 12.53 -6.85
C THR A 56 -7.86 11.57 -6.58
N LEU A 57 -7.99 11.10 -5.34
CA LEU A 57 -9.05 10.18 -4.93
C LEU A 57 -10.40 10.86 -4.70
N GLU A 58 -10.45 12.19 -4.71
CA GLU A 58 -11.63 13.00 -4.39
C GLU A 58 -12.26 12.67 -3.02
N VAL A 59 -11.42 12.34 -2.04
CA VAL A 59 -11.85 12.03 -0.67
C VAL A 59 -11.19 12.93 0.36
N PRO A 60 -11.77 13.09 1.57
CA PRO A 60 -11.10 13.79 2.67
C PRO A 60 -9.75 13.18 3.02
N GLU A 61 -8.79 14.00 3.48
CA GLU A 61 -7.44 13.55 3.86
C GLU A 61 -7.41 12.32 4.80
N PRO A 62 -8.26 12.24 5.85
CA PRO A 62 -8.27 11.05 6.71
C PRO A 62 -8.71 9.76 6.00
N VAL A 63 -9.58 9.89 4.99
CA VAL A 63 -10.07 8.76 4.19
C VAL A 63 -8.99 8.30 3.22
N ALA A 64 -8.28 9.24 2.56
CA ALA A 64 -7.13 8.90 1.74
C ALA A 64 -6.03 8.21 2.56
N ALA A 65 -5.77 8.71 3.76
CA ALA A 65 -4.79 8.14 4.66
C ALA A 65 -5.16 6.69 5.06
N PHE A 66 -6.44 6.43 5.32
CA PHE A 66 -6.93 5.08 5.56
C PHE A 66 -6.67 4.15 4.37
N TRP A 67 -6.99 4.57 3.14
CA TRP A 67 -6.76 3.75 1.95
C TRP A 67 -5.27 3.49 1.68
N VAL A 68 -4.42 4.49 1.90
CA VAL A 68 -2.96 4.36 1.77
C VAL A 68 -2.41 3.33 2.76
N GLU A 69 -2.78 3.41 4.03
CA GLU A 69 -2.36 2.45 5.06
C GLU A 69 -2.92 1.05 4.79
N LEU A 70 -4.16 0.95 4.31
CA LEU A 70 -4.78 -0.33 3.98
C LEU A 70 -4.08 -1.00 2.80
N ALA A 71 -3.80 -0.25 1.73
CA ALA A 71 -3.09 -0.77 0.57
C ALA A 71 -1.67 -1.22 0.93
N TYR A 72 -0.98 -0.46 1.80
CA TYR A 72 0.32 -0.88 2.34
C TYR A 72 0.23 -2.14 3.21
N GLY A 73 -0.74 -2.19 4.13
CA GLY A 73 -0.96 -3.36 4.99
C GLY A 73 -1.41 -4.62 4.23
N ALA A 74 -2.07 -4.44 3.08
CA ALA A 74 -2.41 -5.51 2.16
C ALA A 74 -1.24 -5.95 1.26
N GLY A 75 -0.10 -5.26 1.33
CA GLY A 75 1.08 -5.53 0.53
C GLY A 75 0.97 -5.07 -0.92
N LEU A 76 0.00 -4.20 -1.26
CA LEU A 76 -0.22 -3.69 -2.62
C LEU A 76 0.67 -2.48 -2.95
N ILE A 77 1.20 -1.80 -1.93
CA ILE A 77 2.15 -0.68 -2.06
C ILE A 77 3.35 -0.97 -1.18
N ALA A 78 4.54 -0.71 -1.70
CA ALA A 78 5.77 -0.72 -0.91
C ALA A 78 6.74 0.35 -1.40
N ALA A 79 7.73 0.66 -0.56
CA ALA A 79 8.79 1.58 -0.91
C ALA A 79 9.79 0.91 -1.89
N ASP A 80 10.03 1.54 -3.04
CA ASP A 80 10.89 1.12 -4.15
C ASP A 80 12.39 1.14 -3.83
N GLY A 81 12.74 0.79 -2.60
CA GLY A 81 14.10 0.53 -2.15
C GLY A 81 14.34 -0.93 -1.78
N GLY A 82 13.29 -1.73 -1.52
CA GLY A 82 13.43 -3.05 -0.89
C GLY A 82 13.16 -4.28 -1.77
N TYR A 83 12.38 -4.18 -2.85
CA TYR A 83 11.92 -5.39 -3.57
C TYR A 83 13.02 -6.12 -4.36
N LEU A 84 14.16 -5.48 -4.61
CA LEU A 84 15.26 -6.07 -5.37
C LEU A 84 16.32 -6.76 -4.52
N GLU A 85 16.36 -6.55 -3.19
CA GLU A 85 17.42 -7.11 -2.34
C GLU A 85 16.98 -8.36 -1.57
N GLU A 86 15.76 -8.41 -1.00
CA GLU A 86 15.43 -9.44 0.00
C GLU A 86 14.99 -10.81 -0.56
N ARG A 87 14.66 -10.93 -1.86
CA ARG A 87 14.32 -12.23 -2.47
C ARG A 87 15.43 -12.86 -3.33
N HIS A 88 16.46 -12.11 -3.71
CA HIS A 88 17.56 -12.68 -4.50
C HIS A 88 18.54 -13.51 -3.66
N ASP A 89 18.54 -13.34 -2.34
CA ASP A 89 19.41 -14.12 -1.45
C ASP A 89 18.85 -15.51 -1.11
N ARG A 90 17.53 -15.75 -1.26
CA ARG A 90 16.95 -17.09 -1.01
C ARG A 90 17.05 -18.04 -2.22
N ALA A 91 17.43 -17.54 -3.39
CA ALA A 91 17.52 -18.32 -4.63
C ALA A 91 18.95 -18.68 -5.04
N ARG A 92 19.98 -18.23 -4.31
CA ARG A 92 21.39 -18.51 -4.63
C ARG A 92 21.98 -19.74 -3.94
N ASP A 93 21.29 -20.30 -2.96
CA ASP A 93 21.87 -21.38 -2.14
C ASP A 93 21.63 -22.79 -2.73
N ASP A 94 20.82 -22.94 -3.78
CA ASP A 94 20.42 -24.25 -4.31
C ASP A 94 20.98 -24.63 -5.68
N GLU A 95 21.86 -23.84 -6.31
CA GLU A 95 22.36 -24.16 -7.66
C GLU A 95 23.87 -23.96 -7.80
N ALA A 96 24.60 -24.99 -7.36
CA ALA A 96 25.99 -25.20 -7.72
C ALA A 96 26.14 -26.59 -8.35
N ASP A 97 26.03 -26.66 -9.67
CA ASP A 97 26.82 -27.59 -10.49
C ASP A 97 26.80 -27.24 -11.99
N GLY A 98 28.01 -27.12 -12.57
CA GLY A 98 28.35 -27.20 -14.01
C GLY A 98 27.68 -26.21 -15.00
N ALA A 99 28.33 -25.11 -15.41
CA ALA A 99 29.32 -25.03 -16.50
C ALA A 99 28.72 -24.61 -17.88
N ASP A 100 29.23 -23.47 -18.35
CA ASP A 100 29.42 -23.02 -19.74
C ASP A 100 28.21 -22.52 -20.58
N ASP A 101 28.00 -21.19 -20.61
CA ASP A 101 27.74 -20.46 -21.87
C ASP A 101 28.01 -18.95 -21.69
N GLU A 102 28.92 -18.43 -22.52
CA GLU A 102 29.26 -17.01 -22.63
C GLU A 102 28.20 -16.31 -23.50
N GLY A 103 27.27 -15.58 -22.88
CA GLY A 103 26.25 -14.86 -23.64
C GLY A 103 25.55 -13.77 -22.84
N GLY A 104 26.15 -12.58 -22.78
CA GLY A 104 25.42 -11.32 -22.52
C GLY A 104 24.68 -11.23 -21.18
N ARG A 105 25.42 -11.08 -20.07
CA ARG A 105 24.83 -10.44 -18.87
C ARG A 105 24.59 -8.98 -19.21
N GLU A 106 23.42 -8.68 -19.75
CA GLU A 106 22.91 -7.32 -19.81
C GLU A 106 22.77 -6.86 -18.36
N ALA A 107 23.77 -6.13 -17.90
CA ALA A 107 23.84 -5.61 -16.56
C ALA A 107 22.62 -4.71 -16.36
N ARG A 108 21.63 -5.19 -15.60
CA ARG A 108 20.54 -4.33 -15.12
C ARG A 108 21.17 -3.05 -14.57
N PRO A 109 20.74 -1.87 -15.00
CA PRO A 109 21.38 -0.63 -14.62
C PRO A 109 21.44 -0.55 -13.09
N ARG A 110 22.67 -0.53 -12.55
CA ARG A 110 22.90 -0.31 -11.13
C ARG A 110 22.24 1.02 -10.77
N ARG A 111 21.42 1.02 -9.71
CA ARG A 111 20.73 2.22 -9.20
C ARG A 111 21.65 3.42 -9.30
N ARG A 112 21.17 4.50 -9.92
CA ARG A 112 21.89 5.75 -10.00
C ARG A 112 21.92 6.31 -8.58
N THR A 113 23.06 6.19 -7.89
CA THR A 113 23.27 6.65 -6.51
C THR A 113 22.76 8.09 -6.36
N GLY A 114 21.54 8.27 -5.83
CA GLY A 114 20.92 9.59 -5.67
C GLY A 114 19.41 9.70 -5.93
N GLU A 115 18.74 8.71 -6.55
CA GLU A 115 17.27 8.73 -6.64
C GLU A 115 16.66 8.42 -5.27
N ALA A 116 15.77 9.31 -4.80
CA ALA A 116 15.06 9.10 -3.55
C ALA A 116 14.21 7.82 -3.65
N GLU A 117 14.00 7.13 -2.53
CA GLU A 117 13.06 6.01 -2.49
C GLU A 117 11.63 6.55 -2.64
N HIS A 118 10.78 5.87 -3.41
CA HIS A 118 9.38 6.27 -3.63
C HIS A 118 8.44 5.12 -3.29
N TYR A 119 7.22 5.42 -2.86
CA TYR A 119 6.17 4.41 -2.76
C TYR A 119 5.61 4.12 -4.15
N ALA A 120 5.49 2.84 -4.49
CA ALA A 120 4.90 2.39 -5.75
C ALA A 120 4.07 1.11 -5.54
N PRO A 121 3.14 0.80 -6.46
CA PRO A 121 2.48 -0.51 -6.49
C PRO A 121 3.50 -1.65 -6.55
N THR A 122 3.19 -2.73 -5.85
CA THR A 122 4.01 -3.95 -5.89
C THR A 122 3.49 -4.91 -6.97
N PRO A 123 4.23 -5.98 -7.33
CA PRO A 123 3.71 -7.01 -8.23
C PRO A 123 2.41 -7.67 -7.73
N GLU A 124 2.14 -7.65 -6.42
CA GLU A 124 0.88 -8.12 -5.84
C GLU A 124 -0.33 -7.30 -6.34
N TYR A 125 -0.13 -6.07 -6.80
CA TYR A 125 -1.20 -5.28 -7.42
C TYR A 125 -1.77 -5.94 -8.68
N ASP A 126 -0.90 -6.46 -9.56
CA ASP A 126 -1.34 -7.14 -10.78
C ASP A 126 -2.09 -8.43 -10.44
N ALA A 127 -1.54 -9.22 -9.50
CA ALA A 127 -2.20 -10.43 -9.01
C ALA A 127 -3.56 -10.12 -8.39
N TRP A 128 -3.67 -9.05 -7.60
CA TRP A 128 -4.92 -8.61 -7.01
C TRP A 128 -5.92 -8.17 -8.08
N ARG A 129 -5.52 -7.41 -9.10
CA ARG A 129 -6.39 -6.94 -10.20
C ARG A 129 -7.06 -8.07 -10.98
N ASP A 130 -6.37 -9.19 -11.15
CA ASP A 130 -6.87 -10.34 -11.90
C ASP A 130 -7.94 -11.15 -11.13
N LEU A 131 -8.12 -10.89 -9.84
CA LEU A 131 -9.10 -11.59 -9.01
C LEU A 131 -10.55 -11.08 -9.25
N PRO A 132 -11.55 -11.98 -9.07
CA PRO A 132 -12.94 -11.56 -8.99
C PRO A 132 -13.15 -10.48 -7.92
N PRO A 133 -14.11 -9.54 -8.09
CA PRO A 133 -14.31 -8.45 -7.14
C PRO A 133 -14.49 -8.88 -5.67
N ALA A 134 -15.16 -10.02 -5.44
CA ALA A 134 -15.37 -10.54 -4.10
C ALA A 134 -14.05 -10.96 -3.41
N GLU A 135 -13.13 -11.56 -4.18
CA GLU A 135 -11.82 -11.99 -3.68
C GLU A 135 -10.88 -10.79 -3.47
N ARG A 136 -10.92 -9.80 -4.37
CA ARG A 136 -10.23 -8.51 -4.16
C ARG A 136 -10.66 -7.84 -2.86
N TRP A 137 -11.97 -7.84 -2.60
CA TRP A 137 -12.53 -7.28 -1.37
C TRP A 137 -12.13 -8.09 -0.14
N ALA A 138 -12.17 -9.43 -0.22
CA ALA A 138 -11.77 -10.31 0.86
C ALA A 138 -10.31 -10.07 1.25
N TRP A 139 -9.39 -9.94 0.30
CA TRP A 139 -7.98 -9.61 0.56
C TRP A 139 -7.83 -8.33 1.38
N LEU A 140 -8.49 -7.24 0.97
CA LEU A 140 -8.45 -5.98 1.70
C LEU A 140 -9.04 -6.12 3.11
N ALA A 141 -10.17 -6.82 3.24
CA ALA A 141 -10.80 -7.05 4.54
C ALA A 141 -9.92 -7.90 5.47
N GLU A 142 -9.26 -8.93 4.95
CA GLU A 142 -8.34 -9.80 5.68
C GLU A 142 -7.09 -9.06 6.14
N ALA A 143 -6.59 -8.10 5.37
CA ALA A 143 -5.51 -7.20 5.80
C ALA A 143 -5.98 -6.20 6.87
N TRP A 144 -7.22 -5.71 6.76
CA TRP A 144 -7.79 -4.74 7.70
C TRP A 144 -8.09 -5.31 9.08
N LEU A 145 -8.70 -6.50 9.16
CA LEU A 145 -9.16 -7.13 10.41
C LEU A 145 -8.09 -7.27 11.51
N PRO A 146 -6.86 -7.73 11.22
CA PRO A 146 -5.77 -7.77 12.21
C PRO A 146 -5.03 -6.43 12.35
N GLY A 147 -5.24 -5.47 11.44
CA GLY A 147 -4.52 -4.21 11.37
C GLY A 147 -4.61 -3.39 12.66
N THR A 148 -3.47 -2.94 13.17
CA THR A 148 -3.37 -2.10 14.37
C THR A 148 -3.26 -0.61 14.07
N ARG A 149 -3.09 -0.25 12.80
CA ARG A 149 -2.89 1.12 12.33
C ARG A 149 -4.07 2.02 12.70
N THR A 150 -3.79 3.27 13.06
CA THR A 150 -4.80 4.28 13.36
C THR A 150 -4.68 5.50 12.43
N PRO A 151 -5.18 5.40 11.18
CA PRO A 151 -5.04 6.47 10.19
C PRO A 151 -5.64 7.82 10.63
N GLY A 152 -6.62 7.79 11.53
CA GLY A 152 -7.23 9.00 12.11
C GLY A 152 -6.29 9.84 12.98
N LEU A 153 -5.13 9.31 13.41
CA LEU A 153 -4.12 10.08 14.16
C LEU A 153 -3.16 10.86 13.26
N ILE A 154 -3.19 10.63 11.95
CA ILE A 154 -2.29 11.28 10.99
C ILE A 154 -2.51 12.80 11.01
N GLY A 155 -1.41 13.55 11.01
CA GLY A 155 -1.40 15.00 11.21
C GLY A 155 -1.43 15.46 12.68
N GLY A 156 -1.69 14.54 13.61
CA GLY A 156 -1.52 14.75 15.05
C GLY A 156 -0.05 14.75 15.49
N ARG A 157 0.17 14.84 16.81
CA ARG A 157 1.51 14.83 17.43
C ARG A 157 1.68 13.58 18.30
N ASP A 158 2.86 12.97 18.26
CA ASP A 158 3.25 11.88 19.17
C ASP A 158 3.65 12.41 20.56
N GLY A 159 3.96 11.52 21.51
CA GLY A 159 4.43 11.88 22.85
C GLY A 159 5.79 12.60 22.90
N ARG A 160 6.48 12.73 21.75
CA ARG A 160 7.72 13.49 21.57
C ARG A 160 7.51 14.73 20.69
N ASP A 161 6.26 15.19 20.54
CA ASP A 161 5.84 16.34 19.73
C ASP A 161 6.20 16.25 18.23
N ARG A 162 6.41 15.04 17.71
CA ARG A 162 6.62 14.81 16.27
C ARG A 162 5.30 14.57 15.58
N THR A 163 5.17 15.09 14.36
CA THR A 163 3.97 14.86 13.56
C THR A 163 3.88 13.40 13.12
N LEU A 164 2.70 12.80 13.26
CA LEU A 164 2.41 11.46 12.76
C LEU A 164 2.08 11.52 11.26
N SER A 165 2.87 10.81 10.46
CA SER A 165 2.73 10.72 9.00
C SER A 165 2.16 9.38 8.58
N ALA A 166 1.33 9.35 7.53
CA ALA A 166 0.91 8.11 6.87
C ALA A 166 2.14 7.28 6.47
N LEU A 167 2.05 5.95 6.57
CA LEU A 167 3.12 4.97 6.36
C LEU A 167 4.33 5.15 7.28
N GLY A 168 4.26 6.09 8.21
CA GLY A 168 5.32 6.40 9.17
C GLY A 168 5.24 5.52 10.43
N PRO A 169 6.33 5.46 11.21
CA PRO A 169 6.34 4.74 12.47
C PRO A 169 5.41 5.40 13.50
N GLY A 170 4.87 4.60 14.43
CA GLY A 170 4.13 5.11 15.59
C GLY A 170 2.64 5.38 15.37
N LEU A 171 2.06 4.91 14.26
CA LEU A 171 0.62 4.96 13.99
C LEU A 171 -0.17 3.78 14.56
N ASP A 172 0.49 2.78 15.13
CA ASP A 172 -0.16 1.60 15.66
C ASP A 172 -0.86 1.92 17.00
N ARG A 173 -2.07 1.39 17.19
CA ARG A 173 -2.77 1.43 18.47
C ARG A 173 -1.84 0.85 19.55
N SER A 174 -1.54 1.63 20.59
CA SER A 174 -0.85 1.05 21.75
C SER A 174 -1.70 -0.10 22.30
N PRO A 175 -1.09 -1.19 22.77
CA PRO A 175 -1.83 -2.23 23.45
C PRO A 175 -2.58 -1.59 24.63
N ALA A 176 -3.90 -1.80 24.65
CA ALA A 176 -4.80 -1.32 25.69
C ALA A 176 -4.50 -2.00 27.04
#